data_AF-A0A654M6E1-F1
#
_entry.id   AF-A0A654M6E1-F1
#
_cell.length_a   1.000
_cell.length_b   1.000
_cell.length_c   1.000
_cell.angle_alpha   90.00
_cell.angle_beta   90.00
_cell.angle_gamma   90.00
#
_symmetry.space_group_name_H-M   'P 1'
#
loop_
_entity.id
_entity.type
_entity.pdbx_description
1 polymer ?
#
loop_
_entity_poly.entity_id
_entity_poly.type
_entity_poly.pdbx_seq_one_letter_code
_entity_poly.pdbx_strand_id
1 'polypeptide(L)'
;MLSLNIQGPTLDTVKALSLTDLALMSYSSHLLRKRLTSYFNIDCFTVPDPFSEENEFNYFVVVDKANTNRIISFIALKEVLDIDLWDLLFGKDMLRLDISKEDALSLKQELMPKYTDNFFPIRKDSSIIGYIAFSFEVCGTKN
;
A
#
# COMPACT_ATOMS: atom_id res chain seq x y z
N MET A 1 20.02 -10.79 16.17
CA MET A 1 18.61 -10.61 15.77
C MET A 1 18.26 -11.71 14.80
N LEU A 2 17.30 -12.58 15.13
CA LEU A 2 16.76 -13.53 14.16
C LEU A 2 15.98 -12.72 13.13
N SER A 3 16.54 -12.51 11.94
CA SER A 3 15.76 -12.04 10.79
C SER A 3 14.81 -13.18 10.43
N LEU A 4 13.59 -13.14 10.99
CA LEU A 4 12.49 -13.88 10.40
C LEU A 4 12.43 -13.42 8.95
N ASN A 5 12.66 -14.33 8.00
CA ASN A 5 12.34 -14.08 6.60
C ASN A 5 10.83 -13.90 6.53
N ILE A 6 10.38 -12.66 6.73
CA ILE A 6 8.99 -12.30 6.55
C ILE A 6 8.73 -12.42 5.07
N GLN A 7 8.10 -13.51 4.67
CA GLN A 7 7.77 -13.76 3.29
C GLN A 7 6.70 -12.75 2.87
N GLY A 8 7.07 -11.87 1.95
CA GLY A 8 6.17 -10.87 1.39
C GLY A 8 5.13 -11.48 0.45
N PRO A 9 4.10 -10.72 0.08
CA PRO A 9 3.07 -11.15 -0.85
C PRO A 9 3.69 -11.45 -2.22
N THR A 10 3.31 -12.57 -2.81
CA THR A 10 3.60 -12.93 -4.21
C THR A 10 2.32 -12.96 -5.02
N LEU A 11 2.45 -12.93 -6.35
CA LEU A 11 1.31 -12.99 -7.26
C LEU A 11 0.41 -14.22 -7.00
N ASP A 12 1.01 -15.40 -6.77
CA ASP A 12 0.25 -16.63 -6.50
C ASP A 12 -0.50 -16.57 -5.16
N THR A 13 0.11 -15.97 -4.14
CA THR A 13 -0.55 -15.83 -2.83
C THR A 13 -1.71 -14.85 -2.87
N VAL A 14 -1.55 -13.76 -3.63
CA VAL A 14 -2.59 -12.74 -3.83
C VAL A 14 -3.77 -13.31 -4.62
N LYS A 15 -3.51 -14.14 -5.64
CA LYS A 15 -4.56 -14.86 -6.40
C LYS A 15 -5.38 -15.83 -5.56
N ALA A 16 -4.78 -16.35 -4.50
CA ALA A 16 -5.40 -17.31 -3.58
C ALA A 16 -6.21 -16.65 -2.45
N LEU A 17 -6.28 -15.31 -2.39
CA LEU A 17 -7.01 -14.60 -1.33
C LEU A 17 -8.50 -14.94 -1.34
N SER A 18 -9.03 -15.21 -0.14
CA SER A 18 -10.45 -15.47 0.05
C SER A 18 -11.26 -14.17 0.15
N LEU A 19 -12.58 -14.27 0.03
CA LEU A 19 -13.47 -13.12 0.27
C LEU A 19 -13.29 -12.52 1.66
N THR A 20 -13.03 -13.36 2.67
CA THR A 20 -12.75 -12.92 4.04
C THR A 20 -11.46 -12.10 4.09
N ASP A 21 -10.42 -12.52 3.37
CA ASP A 21 -9.16 -11.77 3.33
C ASP A 21 -9.36 -10.39 2.70
N LEU A 22 -10.15 -10.29 1.63
CA LEU A 22 -10.46 -9.02 0.97
C LEU A 22 -11.27 -8.09 1.87
N ALA A 23 -12.23 -8.63 2.62
CA ALA A 23 -12.99 -7.85 3.60
C ALA A 23 -12.08 -7.30 4.72
N LEU A 24 -11.14 -8.11 5.21
CA LEU A 24 -10.16 -7.69 6.21
C LEU A 24 -9.18 -6.65 5.66
N MET A 25 -8.73 -6.82 4.40
CA MET A 25 -7.91 -5.84 3.69
C MET A 25 -8.63 -4.50 3.60
N SER A 26 -9.87 -4.49 3.12
CA SER A 26 -10.69 -3.27 2.99
C SER A 26 -10.87 -2.56 4.35
N TYR A 27 -11.26 -3.31 5.39
CA TYR A 27 -11.40 -2.76 6.75
C TYR A 27 -10.08 -2.15 7.28
N SER A 28 -8.98 -2.90 7.16
CA SER A 28 -7.66 -2.45 7.63
C SER A 28 -7.15 -1.24 6.86
N SER A 29 -7.50 -1.15 5.57
CA SER A 29 -7.14 -0.04 4.70
C SER A 29 -7.85 1.25 5.09
N HIS A 30 -9.14 1.18 5.45
CA HIS A 30 -9.85 2.31 6.03
C HIS A 30 -9.24 2.77 7.36
N LEU A 31 -8.84 1.82 8.21
CA LEU A 31 -8.17 2.12 9.47
C LEU A 31 -6.82 2.82 9.24
N LEU A 32 -6.02 2.31 8.30
CA LEU A 32 -4.75 2.92 7.91
C LEU A 32 -4.97 4.35 7.41
N ARG A 33 -5.91 4.57 6.49
CA ARG A 33 -6.21 5.92 5.98
C ARG A 33 -6.51 6.89 7.12
N LYS A 34 -7.37 6.49 8.07
CA LYS A 34 -7.71 7.32 9.23
C LYS A 34 -6.49 7.65 10.10
N ARG A 35 -5.60 6.68 10.33
CA ARG A 35 -4.35 6.90 11.07
C ARG A 35 -3.43 7.88 10.33
N LEU A 36 -3.22 7.67 9.03
CA LEU A 36 -2.36 8.53 8.22
C LEU A 36 -2.88 9.97 8.15
N THR A 37 -4.20 10.17 8.02
CA THR A 37 -4.79 11.53 7.97
C THR A 37 -4.63 12.33 9.26
N SER A 38 -4.21 11.70 10.37
CA SER A 38 -3.89 12.42 11.60
C SER A 38 -2.54 13.15 11.55
N TYR A 39 -1.68 12.78 10.60
CA TYR A 39 -0.33 13.30 10.46
C TYR A 39 -0.05 13.89 9.06
N PHE A 40 -0.56 13.24 8.01
CA PHE A 40 -0.44 13.67 6.62
C PHE A 40 -1.77 14.22 6.11
N ASN A 41 -1.70 15.13 5.14
CA ASN A 41 -2.86 15.43 4.32
C ASN A 41 -2.90 14.47 3.12
N ILE A 42 -3.99 13.73 2.96
CA ILE A 42 -4.21 12.85 1.81
C ILE A 42 -5.27 13.50 0.94
N ASP A 43 -4.89 13.88 -0.27
CA ASP A 43 -5.79 14.58 -1.19
C ASP A 43 -7.03 13.72 -1.51
N CYS A 44 -8.14 14.36 -1.85
CA CYS A 44 -9.42 13.67 -2.14
C CYS A 44 -9.54 13.18 -3.58
N PHE A 45 -8.66 13.65 -4.47
CA PHE A 45 -8.58 13.23 -5.86
C PHE A 45 -7.44 12.24 -6.04
N THR A 46 -7.58 11.38 -7.05
CA THR A 46 -6.55 10.42 -7.44
C THR A 46 -5.75 10.96 -8.62
N VAL A 47 -4.56 10.38 -8.81
CA VAL A 47 -3.66 10.69 -9.91
C VAL A 47 -3.28 9.42 -10.68
N PRO A 48 -2.71 9.56 -11.89
CA PRO A 48 -2.14 8.44 -12.62
C PRO A 48 -1.10 7.68 -11.82
N ASP A 49 -0.92 6.43 -12.22
CA ASP A 49 -0.02 5.50 -11.55
C ASP A 49 1.42 6.04 -11.43
N PRO A 50 2.00 6.06 -10.21
CA PRO A 50 3.36 6.55 -10.01
C PRO A 50 4.43 5.62 -10.61
N PHE A 51 4.04 4.53 -11.27
CA PHE A 51 4.92 3.52 -11.86
C PHE A 51 5.50 3.90 -13.24
N SER A 52 5.39 5.16 -13.70
CA SER A 52 6.01 5.58 -14.97
C SER A 52 7.55 5.61 -14.90
N GLU A 53 8.23 5.50 -16.05
CA GLU A 53 9.72 5.45 -16.14
C GLU A 53 10.40 6.73 -15.66
N GLU A 54 9.71 7.87 -15.69
CA GLU A 54 10.26 9.18 -15.35
C GLU A 54 10.31 9.47 -13.84
N ASN A 55 9.61 8.67 -13.03
CA ASN A 55 9.52 8.90 -11.59
C ASN A 55 10.36 7.90 -10.78
N GLU A 56 11.34 8.41 -10.05
CA GLU A 56 12.06 7.65 -9.03
C GLU A 56 11.34 7.77 -7.67
N PHE A 57 10.73 6.68 -7.22
CA PHE A 57 10.14 6.56 -5.89
C PHE A 57 10.71 5.34 -5.16
N ASN A 58 10.65 5.39 -3.84
CA ASN A 58 10.76 4.23 -2.98
C ASN A 58 9.38 3.57 -2.86
N TYR A 59 9.28 2.32 -3.30
CA TYR A 59 8.02 1.57 -3.30
C TYR A 59 7.98 0.62 -2.11
N PHE A 60 6.85 0.59 -1.42
CA PHE A 60 6.58 -0.39 -0.38
C PHE A 60 5.10 -0.69 -0.30
N VAL A 61 4.81 -1.86 0.27
CA VAL A 61 3.45 -2.25 0.64
C VAL A 61 3.29 -2.25 2.14
N VAL A 62 2.10 -1.89 2.59
CA VAL A 62 1.66 -2.11 3.95
C VAL A 62 0.83 -3.38 3.96
N VAL A 63 1.18 -4.33 4.81
CA VAL A 63 0.52 -5.64 4.91
C VAL A 63 -0.01 -5.90 6.31
N ASP A 64 -0.99 -6.79 6.42
CA ASP A 64 -1.45 -7.32 7.70
C ASP A 64 -0.33 -8.17 8.34
N LYS A 65 0.01 -7.87 9.60
CA LYS A 65 1.04 -8.60 10.34
C LYS A 65 0.63 -10.05 10.65
N ALA A 66 -0.67 -10.34 10.75
CA ALA A 66 -1.18 -11.68 10.97
C ALA A 66 -1.17 -12.54 9.69
N ASN A 67 -1.19 -11.91 8.51
CA ASN A 67 -1.07 -12.57 7.22
C ASN A 67 -0.51 -11.60 6.18
N THR A 68 0.78 -11.71 5.89
CA THR A 68 1.51 -10.78 5.02
C THR A 68 1.10 -10.83 3.55
N ASN A 69 0.28 -11.81 3.15
CA ASN A 69 -0.32 -11.86 1.82
C ASN A 69 -1.45 -10.84 1.64
N ARG A 70 -2.00 -10.32 2.74
CA ARG A 70 -3.06 -9.30 2.74
C ARG A 70 -2.44 -7.91 2.61
N ILE A 71 -2.44 -7.40 1.39
CA ILE A 71 -1.94 -6.06 1.09
C ILE A 71 -3.01 -5.03 1.50
N ILE A 72 -2.67 -4.13 2.42
CA ILE A 72 -3.54 -3.08 2.93
C ILE A 72 -3.41 -1.82 2.07
N SER A 73 -2.21 -1.53 1.57
CA SER A 73 -1.93 -0.35 0.78
C SER A 73 -0.63 -0.47 -0.01
N PHE A 74 -0.57 0.20 -1.16
CA PHE A 74 0.64 0.46 -1.94
C PHE A 74 1.06 1.91 -1.74
N ILE A 75 2.34 2.14 -1.47
CA ILE A 75 2.88 3.47 -1.24
C ILE A 75 4.13 3.69 -2.10
N ALA A 76 4.19 4.85 -2.74
CA ALA A 76 5.34 5.34 -3.48
C ALA A 76 5.79 6.68 -2.88
N LEU A 77 6.96 6.75 -2.26
CA LEU A 77 7.50 7.98 -1.64
C LEU A 77 8.72 8.51 -2.38
N LYS A 78 8.81 9.83 -2.53
CA LYS A 78 9.99 10.50 -3.12
C LYS A 78 11.24 10.33 -2.27
N GLU A 79 11.07 10.30 -0.96
CA GLU A 79 12.16 10.20 0.00
C GLU A 79 11.82 9.16 1.06
N VAL A 80 12.85 8.52 1.62
CA VAL A 80 12.70 7.63 2.76
C VAL A 80 12.43 8.48 4.00
N LEU A 81 11.15 8.58 4.34
CA LEU A 81 10.70 9.24 5.56
C LEU A 81 11.10 8.43 6.79
N ASP A 82 11.18 9.13 7.94
CA ASP A 82 11.50 8.58 9.25
C ASP A 82 10.74 7.28 9.56
N ILE A 83 11.49 6.19 9.72
CA ILE A 83 10.96 4.83 9.92
C ILE A 83 10.13 4.77 11.21
N ASP A 84 10.55 5.50 12.26
CA ASP A 84 9.90 5.46 13.57
C ASP A 84 8.46 6.02 13.51
N LEU A 85 8.24 7.04 12.67
CA LEU A 85 6.91 7.61 12.46
C LEU A 85 5.98 6.62 11.74
N TRP A 86 6.48 5.95 10.71
CA TRP A 86 5.68 4.99 9.95
C TRP A 86 5.29 3.79 10.82
N ASP A 87 6.22 3.25 11.60
CA ASP A 87 5.95 2.17 12.54
C ASP A 87 4.89 2.58 13.59
N LEU A 88 4.93 3.83 14.07
CA LEU A 88 3.89 4.36 14.95
C LEU A 88 2.51 4.40 14.26
N LEU A 89 2.45 4.84 13.00
CA LEU A 89 1.20 4.96 12.24
C LEU A 89 0.63 3.58 11.82
N PHE A 90 1.51 2.62 11.53
CA PHE A 90 1.15 1.23 11.25
C PHE A 90 0.72 0.47 12.49
N GLY A 91 1.21 0.87 13.67
CA GLY A 91 0.84 0.27 14.94
C GLY A 91 1.31 -1.18 15.04
N LYS A 92 0.58 -1.97 15.82
CA LYS A 92 0.97 -3.38 16.10
C LYS A 92 0.47 -4.38 15.05
N ASP A 93 -0.45 -3.96 14.20
CA ASP A 93 -1.27 -4.79 13.31
C ASP A 93 -0.79 -4.76 11.86
N MET A 94 0.06 -3.81 11.49
CA MET A 94 0.54 -3.65 10.12
C MET A 94 2.07 -3.69 10.05
N LEU A 95 2.58 -4.03 8.87
CA LEU A 95 4.00 -4.10 8.58
C LEU A 95 4.29 -3.45 7.23
N ARG A 96 5.39 -2.69 7.13
CA ARG A 96 5.94 -2.25 5.87
C ARG A 96 6.87 -3.31 5.28
N LEU A 97 6.70 -3.58 3.99
CA LEU A 97 7.63 -4.38 3.20
C LEU A 97 8.08 -3.55 2.00
N ASP A 98 9.38 -3.28 1.92
CA ASP A 98 9.99 -2.67 0.74
C ASP A 98 9.95 -3.66 -0.41
N ILE A 99 9.59 -3.19 -1.60
CA ILE A 99 9.45 -4.02 -2.80
C ILE A 99 9.99 -3.28 -4.01
N SER A 100 10.35 -4.05 -5.05
CA SER A 100 10.71 -3.45 -6.33
C SER A 100 9.51 -2.77 -6.99
N LYS A 101 9.77 -1.84 -7.90
CA LYS A 101 8.74 -1.19 -8.71
C LYS A 101 7.96 -2.22 -9.53
N GLU A 102 8.66 -3.20 -10.08
CA GLU A 102 8.13 -4.26 -10.94
C GLU A 102 7.19 -5.19 -10.16
N ASP A 103 7.57 -5.56 -8.94
CA ASP A 103 6.73 -6.37 -8.05
C ASP A 103 5.50 -5.58 -7.59
N ALA A 104 5.69 -4.31 -7.21
CA ALA A 104 4.59 -3.44 -6.81
C ALA A 104 3.54 -3.30 -7.92
N LEU A 105 4.00 -3.07 -9.14
CA LEU A 105 3.13 -2.97 -10.31
C LEU A 105 2.40 -4.30 -10.58
N SER A 106 3.11 -5.43 -10.52
CA SER A 106 2.54 -6.75 -10.75
C SER A 106 1.46 -7.11 -9.73
N LEU A 107 1.71 -6.86 -8.44
CA LEU A 107 0.75 -7.08 -7.37
C LEU A 107 -0.45 -6.13 -7.48
N LYS A 108 -0.22 -4.86 -7.82
CA LYS A 108 -1.29 -3.88 -8.02
C LYS A 108 -2.21 -4.28 -9.16
N GLN A 109 -1.66 -4.70 -10.30
CA GLN A 109 -2.44 -5.09 -11.48
C GLN A 109 -3.31 -6.34 -11.24
N GLU A 110 -2.91 -7.22 -10.33
CA GLU A 110 -3.71 -8.37 -9.93
C GLU A 110 -4.86 -7.97 -9.01
N LEU A 111 -4.60 -7.07 -8.05
CA LEU A 111 -5.59 -6.66 -7.05
C LEU A 111 -6.55 -5.57 -7.55
N MET A 112 -6.13 -4.74 -8.51
CA MET A 112 -6.88 -3.56 -8.92
C MET A 112 -7.03 -3.56 -10.45
N PRO A 113 -8.20 -3.15 -11.00
CA PRO A 113 -8.38 -3.10 -12.44
C PRO A 113 -7.32 -2.24 -13.12
N LYS A 114 -6.85 -2.69 -14.29
CA LYS A 114 -5.93 -1.93 -15.14
C LYS A 114 -6.53 -0.56 -15.43
N TYR A 115 -5.72 0.49 -15.34
CA TYR A 115 -6.10 1.90 -15.63
C TYR A 115 -6.99 2.58 -14.57
N THR A 116 -6.94 2.12 -13.32
CA THR A 116 -7.51 2.87 -12.21
C THR A 116 -6.49 3.89 -11.70
N ASP A 117 -6.71 5.17 -12.01
CA ASP A 117 -6.07 6.30 -11.31
C ASP A 117 -6.56 6.24 -9.87
N ASN A 118 -5.84 5.52 -9.01
CA ASN A 118 -6.25 5.18 -7.65
C ASN A 118 -5.17 5.51 -6.61
N PHE A 119 -4.21 6.33 -7.00
CA PHE A 119 -3.21 6.85 -6.09
C PHE A 119 -3.61 8.22 -5.59
N PHE A 120 -3.74 8.39 -4.29
CA PHE A 120 -3.93 9.68 -3.64
C PHE A 120 -2.57 10.32 -3.35
N PRO A 121 -2.37 11.59 -3.69
CA PRO A 121 -1.22 12.35 -3.21
C PRO A 121 -1.17 12.41 -1.68
N ILE A 122 0.00 12.13 -1.12
CA ILE A 122 0.33 12.35 0.29
C ILE A 122 1.09 13.67 0.40
N ARG A 123 0.63 14.55 1.28
CA ARG A 123 1.27 15.84 1.55
C ARG A 123 1.74 15.96 3.00
N LYS A 124 2.91 16.57 3.15
CA LYS A 124 3.44 17.09 4.42
C LYS A 124 3.82 18.55 4.20
N ASP A 125 3.36 19.44 5.08
CA ASP A 125 3.64 20.89 4.99
C ASP A 125 3.36 21.48 3.59
N SER A 126 2.27 21.03 2.95
CA SER A 126 1.81 21.39 1.59
C SER A 126 2.56 20.75 0.41
N SER A 127 3.72 20.14 0.64
CA SER A 127 4.52 19.46 -0.39
C SER A 127 4.03 18.03 -0.63
N ILE A 128 3.91 17.61 -1.89
CA ILE A 128 3.63 16.20 -2.23
C ILE A 128 4.90 15.38 -2.01
N ILE A 129 4.87 14.54 -0.98
CA ILE A 129 5.98 13.65 -0.59
C ILE A 129 5.88 12.26 -1.22
N GLY A 130 4.72 11.93 -1.78
CA GLY A 130 4.49 10.63 -2.40
C GLY A 130 3.01 10.39 -2.68
N TYR A 131 2.68 9.13 -2.91
CA TYR A 131 1.36 8.68 -3.32
C TYR A 131 0.99 7.38 -2.63
N ILE A 132 -0.30 7.18 -2.40
CA ILE A 132 -0.84 5.99 -1.72
C ILE A 132 -2.08 5.48 -2.43
N ALA A 133 -2.13 4.19 -2.71
CA ALA A 133 -3.34 3.48 -3.13
C ALA A 133 -3.80 2.57 -2.00
N PHE A 134 -5.11 2.52 -1.77
CA PHE A 134 -5.70 1.76 -0.67
C PHE A 134 -6.41 0.51 -1.16
N SER A 135 -6.27 -0.60 -0.44
CA SER A 135 -6.93 -1.85 -0.82
C SER A 135 -8.45 -1.84 -0.66
N PHE A 136 -9.06 -0.83 -0.01
CA PHE A 136 -10.53 -0.68 -0.07
C PHE A 136 -11.03 -0.29 -1.46
N GLU A 137 -10.13 0.21 -2.34
CA GLU A 137 -10.42 0.49 -3.75
C GLU A 137 -10.21 -0.73 -4.64
N VAL A 138 -9.93 -1.90 -4.06
CA VAL A 138 -9.92 -3.19 -4.77
C VAL A 138 -11.35 -3.46 -5.25
N CYS A 139 -11.62 -2.99 -6.46
CA CYS A 139 -12.84 -3.24 -7.20
C CYS A 139 -12.62 -4.49 -8.05
N GLY A 140 -12.95 -5.66 -7.50
CA GLY A 140 -13.11 -6.88 -8.28
C GLY A 140 -12.04 -7.91 -8.03
N THR A 141 -12.42 -8.95 -7.29
CA THR A 141 -11.96 -10.29 -7.59
C THR A 141 -13.19 -11.12 -7.92
N LYS A 142 -13.18 -11.65 -9.15
CA LYS A 142 -14.13 -12.60 -9.75
C LYS A 142 -15.51 -12.05 -10.17
N ASN A 143 -15.68 -11.91 -11.48
CA ASN A 143 -16.48 -12.89 -12.23
C ASN A 143 -15.56 -13.65 -13.17
#